data_AF-A0A8S3CBX7-F1
#
_entry.id   AF-A0A8S3CBX7-F1
#
_cell.length_a   1.000
_cell.length_b   1.000
_cell.length_c   1.000
_cell.angle_alpha   90.00
_cell.angle_beta   90.00
_cell.angle_gamma   90.00
#
_symmetry.space_group_name_H-M   'P 1'
#
loop_
_entity.id
_entity.type
_entity.pdbx_description
1 polymer ?
#
loop_
_entity_poly.entity_id
_entity_poly.type
_entity_poly.pdbx_seq_one_letter_code
_entity_poly.pdbx_strand_id
1 'polypeptide(L)'
;MNGIPPHTEHGLFADDTALWTSSHQLTNLNNRLQQSINEFEKWCKKSLIRTVIIYGYPVLLSVDNKIWDRIQIIQNKALRVALGLPHYTSVDYIHRIANIPRIKDYAVNLLERSTSTAASNNEMIYHRSLQDILQTSRTQQ
;
A
#
# COMPACT_ATOMS: atom_id res chain seq x y z
N MET A 1 -0.20 -6.68 28.29
CA MET A 1 0.10 -7.38 27.02
C MET A 1 -0.35 -8.82 27.20
N ASN A 2 -1.62 -9.13 26.92
CA ASN A 2 -2.18 -10.48 27.07
C ASN A 2 -2.71 -10.92 25.71
N GLY A 3 -2.11 -11.93 25.10
CA GLY A 3 -2.59 -12.42 23.80
C GLY A 3 -1.76 -13.49 23.11
N ILE A 4 -0.93 -14.26 23.82
CA ILE A 4 -0.19 -15.37 23.20
C ILE A 4 -0.75 -16.69 23.75
N PRO A 5 -1.24 -17.60 22.89
CA PRO A 5 -1.73 -18.91 23.32
C PRO A 5 -0.66 -19.69 24.08
N PRO A 6 -1.05 -20.55 25.06
CA PRO A 6 -0.13 -21.23 25.99
C PRO A 6 0.83 -22.26 25.35
N HIS A 7 0.80 -22.42 24.01
CA HIS A 7 1.67 -23.32 23.25
C HIS A 7 2.43 -22.60 22.12
N THR A 8 2.34 -21.27 22.07
CA THR A 8 3.05 -20.45 21.09
C THR A 8 4.23 -19.79 21.79
N GLU A 9 5.29 -20.56 21.98
CA GLU A 9 6.53 -20.03 22.55
C GLU A 9 7.24 -19.21 21.48
N HIS A 10 7.55 -17.95 21.76
CA HIS A 10 8.34 -17.08 20.89
C HIS A 10 9.68 -17.73 20.45
N GLY A 11 10.16 -18.73 21.20
CA GLY A 11 11.34 -19.53 20.90
C GLY A 11 11.25 -20.35 19.62
N LEU A 12 10.08 -20.88 19.25
CA LEU A 12 9.91 -21.71 18.03
C LEU A 12 10.16 -20.91 16.76
N PHE A 13 9.60 -19.69 16.68
CA PHE A 13 9.82 -18.80 15.53
C PHE A 13 11.26 -18.28 15.45
N ALA A 14 11.92 -18.12 16.61
CA ALA A 14 13.32 -17.71 16.66
C ALA A 14 14.25 -18.84 16.20
N ASP A 15 13.94 -20.10 16.53
CA ASP A 15 14.72 -21.26 16.08
C ASP A 15 14.60 -21.46 14.56
N ASP A 16 13.39 -21.35 14.01
CA ASP A 16 13.16 -21.50 12.57
C ASP A 16 13.90 -20.39 11.80
N THR A 17 13.91 -19.18 12.39
CA THR A 17 14.67 -18.04 11.85
C THR A 17 16.18 -18.29 11.93
N ALA A 18 16.69 -18.87 13.02
CA ALA A 18 18.10 -19.21 13.18
C ALA A 18 18.52 -20.33 12.22
N LEU A 19 17.67 -21.33 11.98
CA LEU A 19 17.89 -22.40 11.00
C LEU A 19 17.86 -21.85 9.57
N TRP A 20 16.89 -20.97 9.27
CA TRP A 20 16.77 -20.32 7.97
C TRP A 20 17.94 -19.37 7.65
N THR A 21 18.50 -18.74 8.68
CA THR A 21 19.70 -17.88 8.59
C THR A 21 21.00 -18.63 8.83
N SER A 22 20.95 -19.94 9.07
CA SER A 22 22.15 -20.76 9.12
C SER A 22 22.69 -20.96 7.70
N SER A 23 23.89 -20.45 7.44
CA SER A 23 24.59 -20.67 6.18
C SER A 23 26.09 -20.60 6.43
N HIS A 24 26.83 -21.49 5.78
CA HIS A 24 28.29 -21.53 5.86
C HIS A 24 28.96 -20.45 4.98
N GLN A 25 28.18 -19.72 4.17
CA GLN A 25 28.66 -18.67 3.28
C GLN A 25 27.82 -17.40 3.48
N LEU A 26 28.49 -16.33 3.94
CA LEU A 26 27.86 -15.04 4.25
C LEU A 26 27.11 -14.43 3.05
N THR A 27 27.60 -14.67 1.83
CA THR A 27 26.97 -14.21 0.59
C THR A 27 25.59 -14.84 0.36
N ASN A 28 25.46 -16.14 0.60
CA ASN A 28 24.19 -16.85 0.44
C ASN A 28 23.19 -16.45 1.53
N LEU A 29 23.68 -16.17 2.75
CA LEU A 29 22.87 -15.64 3.83
C LEU A 29 22.27 -14.27 3.47
N ASN A 30 23.12 -13.34 3.01
CA ASN A 30 22.67 -12.01 2.58
C ASN A 30 21.65 -12.10 1.45
N ASN A 31 21.88 -12.96 0.46
CA ASN A 31 20.94 -13.15 -0.64
C ASN A 31 19.58 -13.66 -0.17
N ARG A 32 19.55 -14.64 0.75
CA ARG A 32 18.29 -15.20 1.28
C ARG A 32 17.52 -14.19 2.13
N LEU A 33 18.21 -13.47 3.01
CA LEU A 33 17.60 -12.41 3.83
C LEU A 33 17.04 -11.30 2.95
N GLN A 34 17.81 -10.85 1.95
CA GLN A 34 17.36 -9.84 1.02
C GLN A 34 16.14 -10.32 0.21
N GLN A 35 16.11 -11.58 -0.22
CA GLN A 35 14.97 -12.15 -0.92
C GLN A 35 13.73 -12.22 -0.03
N SER A 36 13.85 -12.64 1.23
CA SER A 36 12.73 -12.64 2.18
C SER A 36 12.19 -11.24 2.46
N ILE A 37 13.07 -10.24 2.60
CA ILE A 37 12.67 -8.83 2.74
C ILE A 37 11.96 -8.34 1.47
N ASN A 38 12.48 -8.68 0.28
CA ASN A 38 11.87 -8.30 -1.00
C ASN A 38 10.48 -8.92 -1.16
N GLU A 39 10.28 -10.18 -0.78
CA GLU A 39 8.97 -10.85 -0.83
C GLU A 39 7.99 -10.27 0.20
N PHE A 40 8.46 -9.94 1.40
CA PHE A 40 7.66 -9.24 2.41
C PHE A 40 7.24 -7.84 1.92
N GLU A 41 8.15 -7.10 1.32
CA GLU A 41 7.87 -5.78 0.72
C GLU A 41 6.82 -5.91 -0.41
N LYS A 42 6.97 -6.89 -1.31
CA LYS A 42 5.99 -7.19 -2.36
C LYS A 42 4.63 -7.54 -1.77
N TRP A 43 4.59 -8.36 -0.72
CA TRP A 43 3.34 -8.73 -0.04
C TRP A 43 2.66 -7.52 0.60
N CYS A 44 3.39 -6.67 1.33
CA CYS A 44 2.83 -5.44 1.89
C CYS A 44 2.28 -4.51 0.79
N LYS A 45 3.03 -4.33 -0.30
CA LYS A 45 2.58 -3.53 -1.45
C LYS A 45 1.34 -4.11 -2.12
N LYS A 46 1.26 -5.43 -2.29
CA LYS A 46 0.15 -6.09 -2.98
C LYS A 46 -1.08 -6.28 -2.12
N SER A 47 -0.93 -6.68 -0.86
CA SER A 47 -2.05 -7.06 0.01
C SER A 47 -2.59 -5.88 0.82
N LEU A 48 -1.72 -5.02 1.38
CA LEU A 48 -2.19 -3.93 2.23
C LEU A 48 -2.59 -2.72 1.39
N ILE A 49 -1.71 -2.25 0.50
CA ILE A 49 -1.98 -1.03 -0.28
C ILE A 49 -3.15 -1.27 -1.25
N ARG A 50 -3.20 -2.41 -1.95
CA ARG A 50 -4.29 -2.70 -2.89
C ARG A 50 -5.63 -2.86 -2.19
N THR A 51 -5.70 -3.55 -1.06
CA THR A 51 -6.98 -3.81 -0.36
C THR A 51 -7.52 -2.53 0.28
N VAL A 52 -6.63 -1.74 0.89
CA VAL A 52 -6.98 -0.43 1.46
C VAL A 52 -7.45 0.54 0.37
N ILE A 53 -6.84 0.54 -0.81
CA ILE A 53 -7.26 1.41 -1.90
C ILE A 53 -8.52 0.87 -2.60
N ILE A 54 -8.58 -0.40 -3.02
CA ILE A 54 -9.70 -0.92 -3.82
C ILE A 54 -11.01 -0.99 -3.02
N TYR A 55 -10.95 -1.31 -1.74
CA TYR A 55 -12.16 -1.43 -0.92
C TYR A 55 -12.35 -0.24 0.02
N GLY A 56 -11.27 0.46 0.38
CA GLY A 56 -11.32 1.61 1.28
C GLY A 56 -11.40 2.96 0.58
N TYR A 57 -11.26 3.07 -0.75
CA TYR A 57 -11.31 4.37 -1.44
C TYR A 57 -12.55 5.23 -1.14
N PRO A 58 -13.79 4.71 -0.97
CA PRO A 58 -14.95 5.57 -0.72
C PRO A 58 -14.86 6.23 0.66
N VAL A 59 -14.35 5.48 1.65
CA VAL A 59 -14.15 5.95 3.03
C VAL A 59 -12.94 6.87 3.09
N LEU A 60 -11.83 6.52 2.44
CA LEU A 60 -10.61 7.33 2.43
C LEU A 60 -10.80 8.70 1.74
N LEU A 61 -11.66 8.78 0.73
CA LEU A 61 -11.99 10.06 0.06
C LEU A 61 -12.89 10.96 0.92
N SER A 62 -13.53 10.41 1.95
CA SER A 62 -14.33 11.16 2.93
C SER A 62 -13.51 11.62 4.13
N VAL A 63 -12.24 11.23 4.21
CA VAL A 63 -11.35 11.40 5.38
C VAL A 63 -10.37 12.57 5.18
N ASP A 64 -9.96 13.17 6.29
CA ASP A 64 -9.05 14.32 6.38
C ASP A 64 -7.75 14.15 5.56
N ASN A 65 -7.33 15.24 4.90
CA ASN A 65 -6.19 15.29 3.98
C ASN A 65 -4.88 14.79 4.63
N LYS A 66 -4.76 14.87 5.97
CA LYS A 66 -3.59 14.36 6.73
C LYS A 66 -3.33 12.86 6.54
N ILE A 67 -4.37 12.06 6.35
CA ILE A 67 -4.22 10.61 6.14
C ILE A 67 -3.69 10.34 4.74
N TRP A 68 -4.12 11.12 3.74
CA TRP A 68 -3.57 11.07 2.38
C TRP A 68 -2.08 11.42 2.35
N ASP A 69 -1.67 12.47 3.09
CA ASP A 69 -0.26 12.85 3.17
C ASP A 69 0.60 11.73 3.75
N ARG A 70 0.12 11.07 4.82
CA ARG A 70 0.84 9.93 5.42
C ARG A 70 0.99 8.76 4.46
N ILE A 71 -0.09 8.41 3.74
CA ILE A 71 -0.09 7.33 2.77
C ILE A 71 0.82 7.68 1.57
N GLN A 72 0.80 8.92 1.11
CA GLN A 72 1.68 9.41 0.05
C GLN A 72 3.15 9.38 0.47
N ILE A 73 3.47 9.72 1.71
CA ILE A 73 4.85 9.61 2.25
C ILE A 73 5.34 8.16 2.23
N ILE A 74 4.49 7.21 2.62
CA ILE A 74 4.82 5.78 2.58
C ILE A 74 5.07 5.33 1.14
N GLN A 75 4.19 5.72 0.20
CA GLN A 75 4.38 5.43 -1.23
C GLN A 75 5.70 5.99 -1.75
N ASN A 76 5.99 7.26 -1.45
CA ASN A 76 7.20 7.94 -1.91
C ASN A 76 8.46 7.26 -1.36
N LYS A 77 8.45 6.83 -0.10
CA LYS A 77 9.55 6.04 0.48
C LYS A 77 9.69 4.68 -0.21
N ALA A 78 8.60 3.97 -0.41
CA ALA A 78 8.62 2.64 -1.02
C ALA A 78 9.06 2.68 -2.50
N LEU A 79 8.73 3.73 -3.23
CA LEU A 79 9.19 3.95 -4.60
C LEU A 79 10.68 4.30 -4.64
N ARG A 80 11.18 5.13 -3.70
CA ARG A 80 12.62 5.42 -3.60
C ARG A 80 13.44 4.18 -3.33
N VAL A 81 13.00 3.36 -2.39
CA VAL A 81 13.68 2.10 -2.04
C VAL A 81 13.69 1.15 -3.23
N ALA A 82 12.54 0.96 -3.88
CA ALA A 82 12.43 0.06 -5.04
C ALA A 82 13.30 0.48 -6.23
N LEU A 83 13.51 1.79 -6.41
CA LEU A 83 14.29 2.36 -7.51
C LEU A 83 15.76 2.65 -7.13
N GLY A 84 16.16 2.35 -5.89
CA GLY A 84 17.51 2.64 -5.38
C GLY A 84 17.85 4.14 -5.37
N LEU A 85 16.86 5.02 -5.23
CA LEU A 85 17.04 6.45 -5.36
C LEU A 85 17.43 7.13 -4.03
N PRO A 86 18.29 8.16 -4.06
CA PRO A 86 18.60 8.96 -2.89
C PRO A 86 17.38 9.63 -2.24
N HIS A 87 17.49 9.95 -0.95
CA HIS A 87 16.41 10.56 -0.18
C HIS A 87 15.97 11.95 -0.73
N TYR A 88 16.91 12.70 -1.32
CA TYR A 88 16.68 14.07 -1.81
C TYR A 88 16.07 14.14 -3.22
N THR A 89 15.89 13.02 -3.92
CA THR A 89 15.29 13.02 -5.27
C THR A 89 13.89 13.64 -5.25
N SER A 90 13.45 14.37 -6.26
CA SER A 90 12.11 14.96 -6.24
C SER A 90 11.02 13.88 -6.36
N VAL A 91 9.87 14.11 -5.71
CA VAL A 91 8.71 13.20 -5.77
C VAL A 91 8.19 13.09 -7.21
N ASP A 92 8.11 14.19 -7.93
CA ASP A 92 7.64 14.19 -9.32
C ASP A 92 8.54 13.37 -10.25
N TYR A 93 9.86 13.44 -10.04
CA TYR A 93 10.79 12.61 -10.81
C TYR A 93 10.56 11.12 -10.53
N ILE A 94 10.33 10.74 -9.27
CA ILE A 94 10.06 9.34 -8.90
C ILE A 94 8.81 8.81 -9.60
N HIS A 95 7.72 9.57 -9.58
CA HIS A 95 6.47 9.17 -10.22
C HIS A 95 6.59 9.12 -11.75
N ARG A 96 7.36 10.04 -12.35
CA ARG A 96 7.64 10.05 -13.78
C ARG A 96 8.45 8.83 -14.21
N ILE A 97 9.49 8.44 -13.48
CA ILE A 97 10.30 7.27 -13.86
C ILE A 97 9.58 5.95 -13.55
N ALA A 98 8.82 5.89 -12.46
CA ALA A 98 8.08 4.70 -12.07
C ALA A 98 6.83 4.48 -12.92
N ASN A 99 6.38 5.50 -13.65
CA ASN A 99 5.12 5.54 -14.38
C ASN A 99 3.91 5.15 -13.50
N ILE A 100 3.90 5.66 -12.26
CA ILE A 100 2.87 5.36 -11.25
C ILE A 100 2.26 6.68 -10.78
N PRO A 101 0.92 6.84 -10.80
CA PRO A 101 0.27 8.04 -10.28
C PRO A 101 0.36 8.13 -8.74
N ARG A 102 0.13 9.33 -8.20
CA ARG A 102 -0.02 9.53 -6.76
C ARG A 102 -1.28 8.80 -6.28
N ILE A 103 -1.29 8.39 -5.01
CA ILE A 103 -2.38 7.55 -4.48
C ILE A 103 -3.72 8.28 -4.50
N LYS A 104 -3.75 9.60 -4.28
CA LYS A 104 -4.98 10.41 -4.36
C LYS A 104 -5.56 10.42 -5.78
N ASP A 105 -4.73 10.67 -6.79
CA ASP A 105 -5.16 10.70 -8.20
C ASP A 105 -5.65 9.34 -8.69
N TYR A 106 -5.01 8.27 -8.23
CA TYR A 106 -5.42 6.90 -8.53
C TYR A 106 -6.77 6.55 -7.90
N ALA A 107 -7.00 6.96 -6.65
CA ALA A 107 -8.27 6.72 -5.96
C ALA A 107 -9.44 7.47 -6.61
N VAL A 108 -9.22 8.72 -7.06
CA VAL A 108 -10.23 9.49 -7.81
C VAL A 108 -10.55 8.81 -9.15
N ASN A 109 -9.54 8.39 -9.91
CA ASN A 109 -9.75 7.66 -11.16
C ASN A 109 -10.52 6.35 -10.94
N LEU A 110 -10.26 5.65 -9.83
CA LEU A 110 -10.97 4.43 -9.49
C LEU A 110 -12.45 4.71 -9.18
N LEU A 111 -12.72 5.76 -8.40
CA LEU A 111 -14.08 6.20 -8.10
C LEU A 111 -14.86 6.58 -9.37
N GLU A 112 -14.25 7.33 -10.29
CA GLU A 112 -14.87 7.73 -11.56
C GLU A 112 -15.20 6.53 -12.47
N ARG A 113 -14.32 5.52 -12.48
CA ARG A 113 -14.59 4.25 -13.19
C ARG A 113 -15.74 3.50 -12.54
N SER A 114 -15.74 3.39 -11.21
CA SER A 114 -16.80 2.71 -10.46
C SER A 114 -18.16 3.41 -10.60
N THR A 115 -18.23 4.74 -10.61
CA THR A 115 -19.47 5.47 -10.89
C THR A 115 -19.97 5.19 -12.31
N SER A 116 -19.08 5.18 -13.30
CA SER A 116 -19.45 4.92 -14.70
C SER A 116 -19.98 3.49 -14.88
N THR A 117 -19.38 2.51 -14.20
CA THR A 117 -19.88 1.12 -14.18
C THR A 117 -21.21 1.00 -13.44
N ALA A 118 -21.37 1.67 -12.29
CA ALA A 118 -22.62 1.66 -11.53
C ALA A 118 -23.79 2.30 -12.32
N ALA A 119 -23.52 3.35 -13.10
CA ALA A 119 -24.49 3.97 -14.00
C ALA A 119 -24.95 2.99 -15.10
N SER A 120 -24.03 2.18 -15.65
CA SER A 120 -24.36 1.16 -16.66
C SER A 120 -25.15 -0.02 -16.10
N ASN A 121 -25.00 -0.34 -14.82
CA ASN A 121 -25.64 -1.48 -14.17
C ASN A 121 -26.99 -1.13 -13.50
N ASN A 122 -27.51 0.09 -13.70
CA ASN A 122 -28.75 0.60 -13.09
C ASN A 122 -28.80 0.59 -11.54
N GLU A 123 -27.66 0.52 -10.86
CA GLU A 123 -27.58 0.57 -9.39
C GLU A 123 -27.67 2.01 -8.88
N MET A 124 -28.86 2.63 -8.99
CA MET A 124 -29.05 4.07 -8.72
C MET A 124 -28.62 4.52 -7.30
N ILE A 125 -28.81 3.66 -6.29
CA ILE A 125 -28.47 3.98 -4.89
C ILE A 125 -26.95 4.05 -4.72
N TYR A 126 -26.24 3.07 -5.26
CA TYR A 126 -24.78 3.01 -5.19
C TYR A 126 -24.14 4.14 -6.00
N HIS A 127 -24.65 4.38 -7.22
CA HIS A 127 -24.22 5.49 -8.08
C HIS A 127 -24.34 6.85 -7.37
N ARG A 128 -25.46 7.13 -6.72
CA ARG A 128 -25.68 8.41 -5.99
C ARG A 128 -24.69 8.59 -4.85
N SER A 129 -24.49 7.54 -4.03
CA SER A 129 -23.54 7.59 -2.90
C SER A 129 -22.10 7.88 -3.35
N LEU A 130 -21.68 7.29 -4.47
CA LEU A 130 -20.34 7.51 -5.03
C LEU A 130 -20.19 8.92 -5.62
N GLN A 131 -21.24 9.47 -6.24
CA GLN A 131 -21.23 10.85 -6.74
C GLN A 131 -21.13 11.87 -5.59
N ASP A 132 -21.81 11.65 -4.47
CA ASP A 132 -21.75 12.53 -3.31
C ASP A 132 -20.32 12.55 -2.70
N ILE A 133 -19.68 11.39 -2.62
CA ILE A 133 -18.27 11.26 -2.17
C ILE A 133 -17.33 11.97 -3.16
N LEU A 134 -17.57 11.83 -4.47
CA LEU A 134 -16.77 12.50 -5.50
C LEU A 134 -16.87 14.03 -5.38
N GLN A 135 -18.08 14.56 -5.21
CA GLN A 135 -18.31 16.01 -5.02
C GLN A 135 -17.63 16.52 -3.75
N THR A 136 -17.72 15.78 -2.65
CA THR A 136 -17.07 16.11 -1.37
C THR A 136 -15.55 16.13 -1.51
N SER A 137 -14.97 15.16 -2.23
CA SER A 137 -13.52 15.11 -2.46
C SER A 137 -13.00 16.24 -3.35
N ARG A 138 -13.83 16.76 -4.26
CA ARG A 138 -13.51 17.93 -5.12
C ARG A 138 -13.65 19.27 -4.38
N THR A 139 -14.45 19.34 -3.33
CA THR A 139 -14.62 20.57 -2.50
C THR A 139 -13.54 20.72 -1.42
N GLN A 140 -12.75 19.66 -1.15
CA GLN A 140 -11.65 19.67 -0.17
C GLN A 140 -10.26 19.93 -0.78
N GLN A 141 -10.19 20.24 -2.08
CA GLN A 141 -8.98 20.76 -2.76
C GLN A 141 -9.00 22.28 -2.76
#